data_AF-A0A6J8A5Y8-F1
#
_entry.id   AF-A0A6J8A5Y8-F1
#
_cell.length_a   1.000
_cell.length_b   1.000
_cell.length_c   1.000
_cell.angle_alpha   90.00
_cell.angle_beta   90.00
_cell.angle_gamma   90.00
#
_symmetry.space_group_name_H-M   'P 1'
#
loop_
_entity.id
_entity.type
_entity.pdbx_description
1 polymer ?
#
loop_
_entity_poly.entity_id
_entity_poly.type
_entity_poly.pdbx_seq_one_letter_code
_entity_poly.pdbx_strand_id
1 'polypeptide(L)'
;MKTFQRNIFAPLDDLQVLHISHDLLSTYPRESWSDFLNITKVFSYGGPSNGSFAEIFSVMNSLKYLHSDIQIHVLRNCTFHAFGKTPLKYLEIKSKLMTIEKDTFSPLGFLSSLVIPNARFLKLSNTLPALHVFENRQMDELNLNNNFRVHGEFIITSDLFAYIGNICVKKLSLTFNGIRMINADTIQKMKYKHCLESLNLSNNDFDFHQLYTIWCINLFTHLKI
;
A
#
# COMPACT_ATOMS: atom_id res chain seq x y z
N MET A 1 -26.64 17.61 -21.51
CA MET A 1 -25.92 17.77 -20.23
C MET A 1 -26.76 17.15 -19.14
N LYS A 2 -26.25 16.17 -18.38
CA LYS A 2 -26.87 15.77 -17.12
C LYS A 2 -26.56 16.86 -16.09
N THR A 3 -27.56 17.58 -15.61
CA THR A 3 -27.43 18.52 -14.51
C THR A 3 -27.47 17.71 -13.21
N PHE A 4 -26.33 17.64 -12.51
CA PHE A 4 -26.27 17.06 -11.18
C PHE A 4 -26.73 18.10 -10.16
N GLN A 5 -27.65 17.71 -9.28
CA GLN A 5 -27.99 18.55 -8.13
C GLN A 5 -26.77 18.65 -7.22
N ARG A 6 -26.40 19.87 -6.83
CA ARG A 6 -25.49 20.07 -5.70
C ARG A 6 -26.13 19.47 -4.45
N ASN A 7 -25.32 18.98 -3.53
CA ASN A 7 -25.79 18.50 -2.24
C ASN A 7 -26.65 17.22 -2.33
N ILE A 8 -26.51 16.42 -3.41
CA ILE A 8 -27.33 15.22 -3.63
C ILE A 8 -27.11 14.17 -2.54
N PHE A 9 -25.94 14.17 -1.89
CA PHE A 9 -25.64 13.26 -0.79
C PHE A 9 -25.70 13.94 0.59
N ALA A 10 -26.08 15.22 0.66
CA ALA A 10 -26.21 15.93 1.94
C ALA A 10 -27.20 15.27 2.93
N PRO A 11 -28.30 14.60 2.50
CA PRO A 11 -29.15 13.84 3.41
C PRO A 11 -28.49 12.60 4.03
N LEU A 12 -27.26 12.24 3.61
CA LEU A 12 -26.48 11.10 4.13
C LEU A 12 -25.35 11.59 5.05
N ASP A 13 -25.61 12.64 5.82
CA ASP A 13 -24.64 13.27 6.72
C ASP A 13 -24.07 12.32 7.79
N ASP A 14 -24.86 11.35 8.25
CA ASP A 14 -24.40 10.31 9.19
C ASP A 14 -23.62 9.16 8.53
N LEU A 15 -23.51 9.12 7.20
CA LEU A 15 -22.86 8.02 6.50
C LEU A 15 -21.34 8.01 6.78
N GLN A 16 -20.85 6.89 7.32
CA GLN A 16 -19.43 6.71 7.65
C GLN A 16 -18.67 5.78 6.72
N VAL A 17 -19.39 4.88 6.02
CA VAL A 17 -18.82 3.87 5.13
C VAL A 17 -19.48 3.97 3.77
N LEU A 18 -18.67 4.13 2.73
CA LEU A 18 -19.13 4.21 1.35
C LEU A 18 -18.55 3.05 0.54
N HIS A 19 -19.44 2.24 -0.03
CA HIS A 19 -19.10 1.28 -1.07
C HIS A 19 -19.54 1.86 -2.41
N ILE A 20 -18.63 1.95 -3.37
CA ILE A 20 -18.89 2.65 -4.61
C ILE A 20 -18.23 1.98 -5.81
N SER A 21 -18.97 1.88 -6.92
CA SER A 21 -18.41 1.48 -8.21
C SER A 21 -17.83 2.69 -8.95
N HIS A 22 -16.86 2.42 -9.81
CA HIS A 22 -16.23 3.45 -10.62
C HIS A 22 -17.20 4.16 -11.57
N ASP A 23 -18.19 3.45 -12.10
CA ASP A 23 -19.22 4.04 -12.96
C ASP A 23 -19.92 5.19 -12.24
N LEU A 24 -20.12 5.05 -10.92
CA LEU A 24 -20.71 6.10 -10.11
C LEU A 24 -19.71 7.26 -9.89
N LEU A 25 -18.44 6.96 -9.62
CA LEU A 25 -17.38 7.97 -9.45
C LEU A 25 -17.19 8.83 -10.70
N SER A 26 -17.28 8.24 -11.88
CA SER A 26 -17.18 8.96 -13.16
C SER A 26 -18.47 9.67 -13.55
N THR A 27 -19.60 9.25 -12.98
CA THR A 27 -20.91 9.87 -13.20
C THR A 27 -21.00 11.23 -12.51
N TYR A 28 -20.60 11.33 -11.23
CA TYR A 28 -20.77 12.56 -10.46
C TYR A 28 -19.51 13.44 -10.46
N PRO A 29 -19.67 14.77 -10.57
CA PRO A 29 -18.55 15.70 -10.50
C PRO A 29 -17.89 15.68 -9.11
N ARG A 30 -16.64 16.13 -9.02
CA ARG A 30 -15.83 16.11 -7.79
C ARG A 30 -16.56 16.75 -6.61
N GLU A 31 -17.27 17.84 -6.86
CA GLU A 31 -18.00 18.63 -5.88
C GLU A 31 -19.19 17.89 -5.28
N SER A 32 -19.76 16.89 -5.96
CA SER A 32 -20.81 16.07 -5.36
C SER A 32 -20.29 15.24 -4.19
N TRP A 33 -19.00 14.88 -4.18
CA TRP A 33 -18.41 14.06 -3.13
C TRP A 33 -18.07 14.84 -1.86
N SER A 34 -18.07 16.18 -1.90
CA SER A 34 -17.80 17.00 -0.70
C SER A 34 -18.94 17.02 0.31
N ASP A 35 -20.13 16.55 -0.08
CA ASP A 35 -21.28 16.39 0.82
C ASP A 35 -21.03 15.36 1.91
N PHE A 36 -20.10 14.42 1.67
CA PHE A 36 -19.75 13.35 2.59
C PHE A 36 -18.77 13.81 3.69
N LEU A 37 -19.30 14.54 4.68
CA LEU A 37 -18.50 15.12 5.76
C LEU A 37 -17.97 14.07 6.76
N ASN A 38 -18.73 12.99 6.98
CA ASN A 38 -18.44 11.99 8.02
C ASN A 38 -17.91 10.65 7.48
N ILE A 39 -17.66 10.54 6.17
CA ILE A 39 -17.09 9.33 5.58
C ILE A 39 -15.69 9.10 6.13
N THR A 40 -15.50 7.94 6.76
CA THR A 40 -14.22 7.50 7.30
C THR A 40 -13.63 6.33 6.54
N LYS A 41 -14.47 5.56 5.83
CA LYS A 41 -14.04 4.40 5.05
C LYS A 41 -14.67 4.41 3.67
N VAL A 42 -13.85 4.16 2.65
CA VAL A 42 -14.30 4.01 1.27
C VAL A 42 -13.78 2.70 0.69
N PHE A 43 -14.68 1.99 0.02
CA PHE A 43 -14.36 0.84 -0.82
C PHE A 43 -14.78 1.16 -2.26
N SER A 44 -13.80 1.33 -3.13
CA SER A 44 -13.99 1.66 -4.54
C SER A 44 -13.66 0.47 -5.43
N TYR A 45 -14.56 0.14 -6.36
CA TYR A 45 -14.42 -1.02 -7.26
C TYR A 45 -14.47 -0.63 -8.74
N GLY A 46 -13.60 -1.22 -9.56
CA GLY A 46 -13.63 -1.09 -11.02
C GLY A 46 -13.04 0.23 -11.55
N GLY A 47 -12.12 0.84 -10.80
CA GLY A 47 -11.65 2.22 -10.93
C GLY A 47 -10.97 2.60 -12.26
N PRO A 48 -10.74 3.92 -12.45
CA PRO A 48 -10.27 4.48 -13.71
C PRO A 48 -8.85 4.04 -14.04
N SER A 49 -8.50 4.08 -15.32
CA SER A 49 -7.15 3.76 -15.82
C SER A 49 -6.19 4.95 -15.85
N ASN A 50 -6.63 6.16 -15.48
CA ASN A 50 -5.87 7.40 -15.68
C ASN A 50 -5.23 7.98 -14.40
N GLY A 51 -5.33 7.32 -13.24
CA GLY A 51 -4.55 7.70 -12.04
C GLY A 51 -5.03 8.94 -11.29
N SER A 52 -6.15 9.57 -11.68
CA SER A 52 -6.73 10.74 -10.99
C SER A 52 -7.68 10.38 -9.84
N PHE A 53 -7.76 9.10 -9.43
CA PHE A 53 -8.71 8.64 -8.42
C PHE A 53 -8.55 9.35 -7.06
N ALA A 54 -7.33 9.79 -6.73
CA ALA A 54 -7.05 10.49 -5.47
C ALA A 54 -7.81 11.82 -5.35
N GLU A 55 -8.03 12.53 -6.46
CA GLU A 55 -8.70 13.83 -6.44
C GLU A 55 -10.15 13.72 -5.97
N ILE A 56 -10.83 12.62 -6.32
CA ILE A 56 -12.21 12.36 -5.92
C ILE A 56 -12.30 12.14 -4.42
N PHE A 57 -11.40 11.35 -3.84
CA PHE A 57 -11.44 11.03 -2.41
C PHE A 57 -10.84 12.14 -1.53
N SER A 58 -10.01 13.02 -2.10
CA SER A 58 -9.38 14.12 -1.37
C SER A 58 -10.36 15.10 -0.71
N VAL A 59 -11.58 15.21 -1.23
CA VAL A 59 -12.61 16.12 -0.67
C VAL A 59 -13.29 15.55 0.58
N MET A 60 -13.06 14.25 0.87
CA MET A 60 -13.58 13.57 2.05
C MET A 60 -12.62 13.78 3.23
N ASN A 61 -12.74 14.92 3.92
CA ASN A 61 -11.79 15.36 4.94
C ASN A 61 -11.66 14.40 6.15
N SER A 62 -12.67 13.57 6.39
CA SER A 62 -12.70 12.58 7.48
C SER A 62 -12.17 11.20 7.09
N LEU A 63 -11.76 11.01 5.82
CA LEU A 63 -11.37 9.72 5.27
C LEU A 63 -10.10 9.20 5.95
N LYS A 64 -10.20 7.99 6.52
CA LYS A 64 -9.10 7.30 7.22
C LYS A 64 -8.71 5.99 6.55
N TYR A 65 -9.63 5.37 5.82
CA TYR A 65 -9.44 4.08 5.16
C TYR A 65 -9.89 4.15 3.72
N LEU A 66 -8.99 3.82 2.79
CA LEU A 66 -9.31 3.71 1.37
C LEU A 66 -8.87 2.36 0.83
N HIS A 67 -9.84 1.58 0.37
CA HIS A 67 -9.63 0.44 -0.50
C HIS A 67 -9.99 0.83 -1.93
N SER A 68 -9.08 0.63 -2.88
CA SER A 68 -9.29 1.00 -4.27
C SER A 68 -8.83 -0.12 -5.21
N ASP A 69 -9.79 -0.73 -5.92
CA ASP A 69 -9.54 -1.57 -7.08
C ASP A 69 -9.55 -0.68 -8.33
N ILE A 70 -8.37 -0.42 -8.89
CA ILE A 70 -8.14 0.48 -10.02
C ILE A 70 -7.41 -0.26 -11.15
N GLN A 71 -7.46 0.27 -12.37
CA GLN A 71 -6.84 -0.37 -13.55
C GLN A 71 -5.68 0.46 -14.09
N ILE A 72 -4.71 0.77 -13.24
CA ILE A 72 -3.49 1.53 -13.61
C ILE A 72 -2.25 0.63 -13.63
N HIS A 73 -1.29 0.99 -14.48
CA HIS A 73 -0.01 0.27 -14.59
C HIS A 73 1.15 1.01 -13.92
N VAL A 74 0.99 2.31 -13.66
CA VAL A 74 2.03 3.15 -13.05
C VAL A 74 1.40 4.00 -11.98
N LEU A 75 1.94 3.91 -10.76
CA LEU A 75 1.74 4.95 -9.75
C LEU A 75 2.81 6.02 -9.96
N ARG A 76 2.37 7.24 -10.23
CA ARG A 76 3.25 8.39 -10.44
C ARG A 76 3.47 9.14 -9.14
N ASN A 77 4.54 9.92 -9.08
CA ASN A 77 4.82 10.78 -7.92
C ASN A 77 3.64 11.72 -7.56
N CYS A 78 2.87 12.14 -8.58
CA CYS A 78 1.72 13.00 -8.42
C CYS A 78 0.41 12.28 -8.07
N THR A 79 0.36 10.94 -8.10
CA THR A 79 -0.89 10.17 -7.94
C THR A 79 -1.61 10.49 -6.64
N PHE A 80 -0.89 10.74 -5.54
CA PHE A 80 -1.47 10.99 -4.22
C PHE A 80 -1.42 12.46 -3.78
N HIS A 81 -1.03 13.41 -4.64
CA HIS A 81 -0.87 14.83 -4.25
C HIS A 81 -2.11 15.41 -3.57
N ALA A 82 -3.30 15.00 -3.99
CA ALA A 82 -4.55 15.49 -3.43
C ALA A 82 -4.79 15.07 -1.96
N PHE A 83 -4.10 14.05 -1.45
CA PHE A 83 -4.23 13.57 -0.07
C PHE A 83 -3.35 14.29 0.95
N GLY A 84 -2.60 15.33 0.57
CA GLY A 84 -1.63 15.99 1.45
C GLY A 84 -2.17 16.50 2.80
N LYS A 85 -3.49 16.71 2.91
CA LYS A 85 -4.17 17.10 4.16
C LYS A 85 -5.15 16.05 4.69
N THR A 86 -5.37 14.96 3.95
CA THR A 86 -6.34 13.93 4.33
C THR A 86 -5.71 13.04 5.41
N PRO A 87 -6.40 12.78 6.53
CA PRO A 87 -5.89 11.94 7.61
C PRO A 87 -5.96 10.43 7.26
N LEU A 88 -5.59 10.06 6.03
CA LEU A 88 -5.64 8.71 5.51
C LEU A 88 -4.60 7.86 6.23
N LYS A 89 -5.08 6.86 7.00
CA LYS A 89 -4.24 5.96 7.80
C LYS A 89 -4.00 4.63 7.09
N TYR A 90 -5.00 4.13 6.36
CA TYR A 90 -4.94 2.87 5.64
C TYR A 90 -5.20 3.10 4.15
N LEU A 91 -4.32 2.57 3.32
CA LEU A 91 -4.44 2.58 1.87
C LEU A 91 -4.19 1.18 1.32
N GLU A 92 -5.20 0.65 0.63
CA GLU A 92 -5.07 -0.55 -0.18
C GLU A 92 -5.31 -0.23 -1.65
N ILE A 93 -4.33 -0.57 -2.48
CA ILE A 93 -4.38 -0.36 -3.93
C ILE A 93 -4.27 -1.72 -4.61
N LYS A 94 -5.39 -2.20 -5.13
CA LYS A 94 -5.42 -3.38 -5.98
C LYS A 94 -5.40 -2.92 -7.43
N SER A 95 -4.32 -3.21 -8.14
CA SER A 95 -4.15 -2.82 -9.54
C SER A 95 -3.12 -3.69 -10.25
N LYS A 96 -3.10 -3.63 -11.58
CA LYS A 96 -2.09 -4.30 -12.42
C LYS A 96 -0.81 -3.46 -12.53
N LEU A 97 -0.24 -3.05 -11.39
CA LEU A 97 0.93 -2.18 -11.36
C LEU A 97 2.16 -2.90 -11.96
N MET A 98 2.91 -2.15 -12.76
CA MET A 98 4.22 -2.53 -13.29
C MET A 98 5.33 -1.65 -12.69
N THR A 99 5.00 -0.40 -12.36
CA THR A 99 5.95 0.57 -11.80
C THR A 99 5.31 1.43 -10.71
N ILE A 100 6.10 1.77 -9.71
CA ILE A 100 5.82 2.82 -8.73
C ILE A 100 6.98 3.80 -8.81
N GLU A 101 6.69 5.06 -9.13
CA GLU A 101 7.72 6.09 -9.17
C GLU A 101 8.22 6.42 -7.77
N LYS A 102 9.47 6.88 -7.68
CA LYS A 102 10.00 7.45 -6.44
C LYS A 102 9.08 8.57 -5.95
N ASP A 103 8.96 8.72 -4.64
CA ASP A 103 8.20 9.79 -3.97
C ASP A 103 6.67 9.72 -4.17
N THR A 104 6.14 8.67 -4.81
CA THR A 104 4.69 8.43 -4.97
C THR A 104 3.91 8.62 -3.68
N PHE A 105 4.40 8.09 -2.56
CA PHE A 105 3.66 8.13 -1.30
C PHE A 105 4.01 9.34 -0.41
N SER A 106 4.87 10.27 -0.86
CA SER A 106 5.26 11.45 -0.09
C SER A 106 4.08 12.29 0.44
N PRO A 107 2.96 12.46 -0.30
CA PRO A 107 1.80 13.18 0.22
C PRO A 107 1.07 12.48 1.38
N LEU A 108 1.31 11.18 1.60
CA LEU A 108 0.58 10.35 2.56
C LEU A 108 1.21 10.42 3.97
N GLY A 109 1.23 11.63 4.53
CA GLY A 109 1.90 11.94 5.80
C GLY A 109 1.32 11.20 7.03
N PHE A 110 0.04 10.83 6.99
CA PHE A 110 -0.66 10.15 8.10
C PHE A 110 -0.75 8.62 7.93
N LEU A 111 -0.27 8.08 6.82
CA LEU A 111 -0.41 6.66 6.51
C LEU A 111 0.34 5.80 7.54
N SER A 112 -0.32 4.79 8.07
CA SER A 112 0.27 3.78 8.95
C SER A 112 0.15 2.37 8.38
N SER A 113 -0.70 2.15 7.38
CA SER A 113 -0.87 0.87 6.70
C SER A 113 -0.90 1.04 5.18
N LEU A 114 0.00 0.34 4.50
CA LEU A 114 0.04 0.28 3.03
C LEU A 114 -0.08 -1.18 2.57
N VAL A 115 -1.09 -1.43 1.75
CA VAL A 115 -1.37 -2.75 1.17
C VAL A 115 -1.41 -2.63 -0.35
N ILE A 116 -0.54 -3.36 -1.03
CA ILE A 116 -0.48 -3.42 -2.49
C ILE A 116 -0.49 -4.90 -2.87
N PRO A 117 -1.68 -5.52 -3.04
CA PRO A 117 -1.76 -6.94 -3.30
C PRO A 117 -1.84 -7.23 -4.79
N ASN A 118 -1.25 -8.37 -5.19
CA ASN A 118 -1.44 -8.97 -6.52
C ASN A 118 -0.98 -8.12 -7.71
N ALA A 119 -0.03 -7.21 -7.52
CA ALA A 119 0.58 -6.45 -8.59
C ALA A 119 1.77 -7.22 -9.19
N ARG A 120 1.50 -8.40 -9.76
CA ARG A 120 2.49 -9.43 -10.16
C ARG A 120 3.57 -8.99 -11.16
N PHE A 121 3.42 -7.82 -11.76
CA PHE A 121 4.36 -7.23 -12.71
C PHE A 121 5.27 -6.17 -12.07
N LEU A 122 5.15 -5.94 -10.76
CA LEU A 122 6.07 -5.07 -10.06
C LEU A 122 7.44 -5.73 -9.98
N LYS A 123 8.47 -4.88 -10.08
CA LYS A 123 9.83 -5.24 -9.70
C LYS A 123 10.11 -4.76 -8.30
N LEU A 124 10.76 -5.60 -7.50
CA LEU A 124 11.18 -5.29 -6.14
C LEU A 124 12.17 -4.12 -6.16
N SER A 125 13.08 -4.09 -7.14
CA SER A 125 14.02 -2.98 -7.38
C SER A 125 13.36 -1.62 -7.67
N ASN A 126 12.15 -1.60 -8.23
CA ASN A 126 11.39 -0.36 -8.46
C ASN A 126 10.46 -0.03 -7.28
N THR A 127 9.96 -1.05 -6.59
CA THR A 127 8.92 -0.89 -5.55
C THR A 127 9.51 -0.43 -4.23
N LEU A 128 10.59 -1.05 -3.78
CA LEU A 128 11.16 -0.74 -2.46
C LEU A 128 11.70 0.69 -2.35
N PRO A 129 12.37 1.27 -3.37
CA PRO A 129 12.77 2.67 -3.32
C PRO A 129 11.60 3.64 -3.13
N ALA A 130 10.40 3.33 -3.61
CA ALA A 130 9.23 4.18 -3.37
C ALA A 130 8.83 4.26 -1.89
N LEU A 131 9.27 3.30 -1.06
CA LEU A 131 8.99 3.25 0.38
C LEU A 131 9.93 4.13 1.22
N HIS A 132 10.99 4.71 0.64
CA HIS A 132 11.93 5.55 1.40
C HIS A 132 11.26 6.75 2.09
N VAL A 133 10.10 7.19 1.60
CA VAL A 133 9.29 8.26 2.22
C VAL A 133 8.72 7.86 3.59
N PHE A 134 8.77 6.57 3.92
CA PHE A 134 8.38 6.02 5.22
C PHE A 134 9.57 5.82 6.17
N GLU A 135 10.77 6.24 5.78
CA GLU A 135 11.95 6.10 6.62
C GLU A 135 11.74 6.76 7.99
N ASN A 136 12.14 6.07 9.06
CA ASN A 136 11.99 6.51 10.45
C ASN A 136 10.54 6.74 10.91
N ARG A 137 9.54 6.31 10.12
CA ARG A 137 8.14 6.31 10.54
C ARG A 137 7.76 4.99 11.21
N GLN A 138 6.79 5.10 12.11
CA GLN A 138 6.09 3.94 12.66
C GLN A 138 4.94 3.57 11.71
N MET A 139 4.93 2.32 11.26
CA MET A 139 3.90 1.73 10.41
C MET A 139 3.28 0.53 11.13
N ASP A 140 1.97 0.41 11.07
CA ASP A 140 1.26 -0.77 11.57
C ASP A 140 1.37 -1.93 10.57
N GLU A 141 1.32 -1.65 9.27
CA GLU A 141 1.34 -2.71 8.24
C GLU A 141 2.02 -2.26 6.95
N LEU A 142 2.89 -3.12 6.41
CA LEU A 142 3.36 -3.09 5.03
C LEU A 142 3.10 -4.46 4.40
N ASN A 143 2.19 -4.50 3.44
CA ASN A 143 1.77 -5.74 2.80
C ASN A 143 1.96 -5.66 1.29
N LEU A 144 2.95 -6.38 0.79
CA LEU A 144 3.36 -6.40 -0.61
C LEU A 144 3.21 -7.82 -1.19
N ASN A 145 2.13 -8.51 -0.84
CA ASN A 145 1.93 -9.89 -1.24
C ASN A 145 1.67 -10.05 -2.75
N ASN A 146 2.25 -11.10 -3.34
CA ASN A 146 2.03 -11.50 -4.73
C ASN A 146 2.37 -10.41 -5.76
N ASN A 147 3.49 -9.70 -5.59
CA ASN A 147 3.91 -8.59 -6.44
C ASN A 147 5.10 -8.93 -7.36
N PHE A 148 6.08 -9.70 -6.90
CA PHE A 148 7.40 -9.77 -7.56
C PHE A 148 7.68 -11.05 -8.36
N ARG A 149 6.73 -12.00 -8.34
CA ARG A 149 6.96 -13.38 -8.77
C ARG A 149 7.44 -13.55 -10.22
N VAL A 150 7.06 -12.63 -11.12
CA VAL A 150 7.30 -12.79 -12.58
C VAL A 150 8.71 -12.35 -13.00
N HIS A 151 9.36 -11.43 -12.27
CA HIS A 151 10.51 -10.70 -12.78
C HIS A 151 11.90 -11.22 -12.36
N GLY A 152 11.98 -12.39 -11.72
CA GLY A 152 13.27 -13.03 -11.47
C GLY A 152 14.07 -12.47 -10.30
N GLU A 153 13.55 -11.45 -9.60
CA GLU A 153 14.17 -10.87 -8.40
C GLU A 153 13.87 -11.73 -7.18
N PHE A 154 14.52 -12.89 -7.15
CA PHE A 154 14.30 -13.91 -6.13
C PHE A 154 15.19 -13.75 -4.90
N ILE A 155 16.17 -12.84 -4.95
CA ILE A 155 17.14 -12.64 -3.87
C ILE A 155 16.92 -11.25 -3.27
N ILE A 156 16.59 -11.22 -1.99
CA ILE A 156 16.52 -9.98 -1.22
C ILE A 156 17.91 -9.68 -0.66
N THR A 157 18.60 -8.71 -1.29
CA THR A 157 19.89 -8.19 -0.83
C THR A 157 19.72 -7.21 0.32
N SER A 158 20.81 -6.92 1.04
CA SER A 158 20.78 -5.95 2.13
C SER A 158 20.41 -4.55 1.65
N ASP A 159 20.84 -4.15 0.45
CA ASP A 159 20.52 -2.84 -0.13
C ASP A 159 19.03 -2.70 -0.44
N LEU A 160 18.42 -3.75 -0.98
CA LEU A 160 16.99 -3.76 -1.28
C LEU A 160 16.17 -3.73 0.01
N PHE A 161 16.59 -4.46 1.03
CA PHE A 161 15.88 -4.45 2.30
C PHE A 161 16.13 -3.21 3.13
N ALA A 162 17.17 -2.41 2.87
CA ALA A 162 17.44 -1.18 3.60
C ALA A 162 16.23 -0.23 3.59
N TYR A 163 15.48 -0.20 2.48
CA TYR A 163 14.25 0.58 2.36
C TYR A 163 13.16 0.13 3.35
N ILE A 164 13.06 -1.16 3.66
CA ILE A 164 12.12 -1.68 4.67
C ILE A 164 12.74 -1.63 6.07
N GLY A 165 14.03 -1.95 6.19
CA GLY A 165 14.76 -2.03 7.45
C GLY A 165 14.91 -0.70 8.19
N ASN A 166 14.72 0.41 7.48
CA ASN A 166 14.69 1.76 8.04
C ASN A 166 13.26 2.25 8.37
N ILE A 167 12.25 1.38 8.28
CA ILE A 167 10.87 1.66 8.69
C ILE A 167 10.58 0.85 9.95
N CYS A 168 10.00 1.48 10.98
CA CYS A 168 9.53 0.77 12.18
C CYS A 168 8.16 0.17 11.88
N VAL A 169 8.12 -1.00 11.23
CA VAL A 169 6.89 -1.69 10.82
C VAL A 169 6.54 -2.85 11.76
N LYS A 170 5.29 -2.91 12.23
CA LYS A 170 4.79 -4.02 13.07
C LYS A 170 4.52 -5.29 12.28
N LYS A 171 3.80 -5.17 11.16
CA LYS A 171 3.44 -6.31 10.31
C LYS A 171 4.01 -6.15 8.92
N LEU A 172 4.95 -7.01 8.55
CA LEU A 172 5.52 -7.08 7.21
C LEU A 172 5.08 -8.37 6.53
N SER A 173 4.45 -8.22 5.36
CA SER A 173 3.98 -9.34 4.55
C SER A 173 4.62 -9.28 3.16
N LEU A 174 5.40 -10.30 2.84
CA LEU A 174 6.03 -10.52 1.53
C LEU A 174 5.63 -11.89 0.95
N THR A 175 4.44 -12.38 1.27
CA THR A 175 3.95 -13.70 0.84
C THR A 175 3.81 -13.78 -0.68
N PHE A 176 3.94 -14.98 -1.27
CA PHE A 176 3.71 -15.22 -2.70
C PHE A 176 4.59 -14.39 -3.66
N ASN A 177 5.77 -13.95 -3.26
CA ASN A 177 6.65 -13.12 -4.09
C ASN A 177 7.71 -13.91 -4.88
N GLY A 178 7.80 -15.23 -4.70
CA GLY A 178 8.82 -16.07 -5.34
C GLY A 178 10.22 -15.88 -4.76
N ILE A 179 10.35 -15.28 -3.57
CA ILE A 179 11.65 -15.05 -2.91
C ILE A 179 12.31 -16.41 -2.65
N ARG A 180 13.56 -16.58 -3.09
CA ARG A 180 14.37 -17.78 -2.90
C ARG A 180 15.39 -17.62 -1.78
N MET A 181 15.86 -16.41 -1.51
CA MET A 181 16.89 -16.16 -0.52
C MET A 181 16.74 -14.77 0.12
N ILE A 182 16.96 -14.71 1.43
CA ILE A 182 17.17 -13.47 2.18
C ILE A 182 18.54 -13.60 2.83
N ASN A 183 19.48 -12.70 2.51
CA ASN A 183 20.80 -12.75 3.13
C ASN A 183 20.68 -12.57 4.66
N ALA A 184 21.33 -13.39 5.47
CA ALA A 184 21.24 -13.34 6.93
C ALA A 184 21.62 -11.96 7.49
N ASP A 185 22.64 -11.32 6.90
CA ASP A 185 23.08 -9.97 7.25
C ASP A 185 21.98 -8.92 7.07
N THR A 186 21.06 -9.16 6.14
CA THR A 186 19.99 -8.23 5.80
C THR A 186 19.06 -7.98 6.98
N ILE A 187 18.63 -9.04 7.67
CA ILE A 187 17.74 -8.91 8.83
C ILE A 187 18.52 -8.36 10.03
N GLN A 188 19.78 -8.78 10.21
CA GLN A 188 20.61 -8.29 11.31
C GLN A 188 20.84 -6.77 11.24
N LYS A 189 20.99 -6.22 10.03
CA LYS A 189 21.21 -4.80 9.74
C LYS A 189 19.95 -3.93 9.79
N MET A 190 18.75 -4.50 9.93
CA MET A 190 17.53 -3.72 10.08
C MET A 190 17.60 -2.83 11.34
N LYS A 191 17.53 -1.51 11.13
CA LYS A 191 17.55 -0.51 12.20
C LYS A 191 16.40 -0.71 13.18
N TYR A 192 15.20 -1.00 12.68
CA TYR A 192 13.99 -1.13 13.48
C TYR A 192 13.46 -2.57 13.59
N LYS A 193 14.32 -3.58 13.58
CA LYS A 193 13.89 -4.99 13.73
C LYS A 193 13.06 -5.26 14.98
N HIS A 194 13.28 -4.51 16.06
CA HIS A 194 12.52 -4.62 17.31
C HIS A 194 11.06 -4.17 17.18
N CYS A 195 10.71 -3.43 16.13
CA CYS A 195 9.32 -3.06 15.85
C CYS A 195 8.52 -4.19 15.22
N LEU A 196 9.19 -5.19 14.64
CA LEU A 196 8.55 -6.24 13.85
C LEU A 196 7.89 -7.26 14.77
N GLU A 197 6.56 -7.27 14.78
CA GLU A 197 5.73 -8.23 15.53
C GLU A 197 5.39 -9.46 14.68
N SER A 198 5.30 -9.28 13.36
CA SER A 198 4.91 -10.32 12.41
C SER A 198 5.67 -10.17 11.10
N LEU A 199 6.31 -11.26 10.67
CA LEU A 199 6.99 -11.35 9.37
C LEU A 199 6.42 -12.53 8.58
N ASN A 200 5.57 -12.24 7.60
CA ASN A 200 4.98 -13.29 6.77
C ASN A 200 5.77 -13.45 5.46
N LEU A 201 6.54 -14.54 5.40
CA LEU A 201 7.31 -14.97 4.24
C LEU A 201 6.74 -16.23 3.58
N SER A 202 5.51 -16.63 3.94
CA SER A 202 4.89 -17.86 3.43
C SER A 202 4.74 -17.86 1.91
N ASN A 203 4.69 -19.07 1.33
CA ASN A 203 4.47 -19.29 -0.10
C ASN A 203 5.48 -18.59 -1.03
N ASN A 204 6.73 -18.54 -0.60
CA ASN A 204 7.88 -18.15 -1.39
C ASN A 204 8.68 -19.40 -1.79
N ASP A 205 9.68 -19.24 -2.65
CA ASP A 205 10.43 -20.34 -3.28
C ASP A 205 11.75 -20.63 -2.52
N PHE A 206 11.76 -20.53 -1.19
CA PHE A 206 12.95 -20.77 -0.37
C PHE A 206 13.44 -22.21 -0.51
N ASP A 207 14.76 -22.38 -0.63
CA ASP A 207 15.37 -23.70 -0.46
C ASP A 207 15.40 -24.11 1.02
N PHE A 208 15.72 -25.39 1.28
CA PHE A 208 15.74 -25.96 2.62
C PHE A 208 16.74 -25.26 3.56
N HIS A 209 17.89 -24.80 3.07
CA HIS A 209 18.89 -24.12 3.87
C HIS A 209 18.44 -22.71 4.28
N GLN A 210 17.72 -22.03 3.39
CA GLN A 210 17.12 -20.73 3.66
C GLN A 210 15.98 -20.83 4.68
N LEU A 211 15.16 -21.87 4.60
CA LEU A 211 14.14 -22.13 5.63
C LEU A 211 14.76 -22.30 7.01
N TYR A 212 15.87 -23.05 7.13
CA TYR A 212 16.60 -23.18 8.39
C TYR A 212 17.17 -21.84 8.88
N THR A 213 17.73 -21.04 7.97
CA THR A 213 18.29 -19.72 8.30
C THR A 213 17.20 -18.76 8.81
N ILE A 214 16.05 -18.71 8.14
CA ILE A 214 14.89 -17.94 8.56
C ILE A 214 14.41 -18.43 9.93
N TRP A 215 14.33 -19.74 10.13
CA TRP A 215 13.90 -20.32 11.41
C TRP A 215 14.85 -19.94 12.56
N CYS A 216 16.17 -20.01 12.34
CA CYS A 216 17.15 -19.53 13.31
C CYS A 216 16.99 -18.04 13.61
N ILE A 217 16.81 -17.19 12.59
CA ILE A 217 16.59 -15.75 12.78
C ILE A 217 15.32 -15.48 13.61
N ASN A 218 14.25 -16.23 13.39
CA ASN A 218 13.01 -16.12 14.14
C ASN A 218 13.16 -16.54 15.60
N LEU A 219 13.98 -17.56 15.88
CA LEU A 219 14.30 -18.00 17.24
C LEU A 219 14.91 -16.86 18.08
N PHE A 220 15.66 -15.96 17.44
CA PHE A 220 16.31 -14.80 18.10
C PHE A 220 15.46 -13.52 18.11
N THR A 221 14.30 -13.51 17.45
CA THR A 221 13.49 -12.29 17.26
C THR A 221 12.05 -12.40 17.76
N HIS A 222 11.64 -13.54 18.36
CA HIS A 222 10.26 -13.80 18.83
C HIS A 222 9.18 -13.61 17.75
N LEU A 223 9.53 -13.77 16.48
CA LEU A 223 8.61 -13.60 15.35
C LEU A 223 7.71 -14.83 15.18
N LYS A 224 6.41 -14.61 14.95
CA LYS A 224 5.49 -15.64 14.46
C LYS A 224 5.61 -15.72 12.92
N ILE A 225 5.95 -16.90 12.40
CA ILE A 225 5.91 -17.25 10.97
C ILE A 225 4.54 -17.85 10.64
#